data_AF-A0A928C855-F1
#
_entry.id   AF-A0A928C855-F1
#
_cell.length_a   1.000
_cell.length_b   1.000
_cell.length_c   1.000
_cell.angle_alpha   90.00
_cell.angle_beta   90.00
_cell.angle_gamma   90.00
#
_symmetry.space_group_name_H-M   'P 1'
#
loop_
_entity.id
_entity.type
_entity.pdbx_description
1 polymer ?
#
loop_
_entity_poly.entity_id
_entity_poly.type
_entity_poly.pdbx_seq_one_letter_code
_entity_poly.pdbx_strand_id
1 'polypeptide(L)'
;MNNKYRIDWQAGMRLTDETFRSADEFYVSCLQPLYSVLVNGDYGFLSQPVFRYETTETDLSVTEFEANAITYSGKLIQLSFNREERNLFQNVRLPNTTEPIILFIDKTSDKTVKIENNNTDVPYCDADYQLLVKLESEHYSNPDAVPFARLIYRHGWSMDSSYIAPCVSLKANGTLLRSASSYVVELDSIIKSLKSAADTDQYVMIMSLLPLLSRTVIEIQKESDKMTPRHLITLMQEVIQSILCVAEIETGVVIPEQERCVAFVESHYTPYVISEMINEGIALTHILIDITKTFGVREVVMPEPEVERVRPQRRIVGNTDSIRKKHH
;
A
#
# COMPACT_ATOMS: atom_id res chain seq x y z
N MET A 1 -3.07 18.25 27.98
CA MET A 1 -4.52 18.22 28.25
C MET A 1 -5.18 18.76 27.00
N ASN A 2 -6.03 18.03 26.28
CA ASN A 2 -6.66 18.60 25.07
C ASN A 2 -7.70 19.65 25.47
N ASN A 3 -7.38 20.92 25.30
CA ASN A 3 -8.34 21.99 25.51
C ASN A 3 -9.46 21.91 24.47
N LYS A 4 -10.69 21.62 24.93
CA LYS A 4 -11.89 21.54 24.08
C LYS A 4 -12.62 22.87 23.92
N TYR A 5 -12.11 23.93 24.56
CA TYR A 5 -12.82 25.20 24.69
C TYR A 5 -12.10 26.30 23.92
N ARG A 6 -12.87 27.03 23.11
CA ARG A 6 -12.41 28.24 22.42
C ARG A 6 -12.15 29.34 23.45
N ILE A 7 -11.06 30.08 23.26
CA ILE A 7 -10.78 31.29 24.06
C ILE A 7 -11.85 32.35 23.78
N ASP A 8 -12.42 32.90 24.85
CA ASP A 8 -13.29 34.08 24.81
C ASP A 8 -12.44 35.35 24.86
N TRP A 9 -12.29 36.01 23.72
CA TRP A 9 -11.46 37.21 23.59
C TRP A 9 -12.22 38.45 24.04
N GLN A 10 -11.80 39.05 25.15
CA GLN A 10 -12.44 40.24 25.72
C GLN A 10 -11.57 41.49 25.58
N ALA A 11 -12.21 42.65 25.38
CA ALA A 11 -11.51 43.92 25.34
C ALA A 11 -10.82 44.21 26.70
N GLY A 12 -9.53 44.53 26.66
CA GLY A 12 -8.72 44.75 27.86
C GLY A 12 -8.23 43.48 28.55
N MET A 13 -8.47 42.30 27.98
CA MET A 13 -7.93 41.03 28.49
C MET A 13 -6.39 41.05 28.46
N ARG A 14 -5.78 40.59 29.56
CA ARG A 14 -4.32 40.40 29.62
C ARG A 14 -3.93 39.20 28.76
N LEU A 15 -3.04 39.44 27.79
CA LEU A 15 -2.47 38.40 26.95
C LEU A 15 -1.36 37.66 27.69
N THR A 16 -1.40 36.34 27.65
CA THR A 16 -0.39 35.44 28.23
C THR A 16 -0.06 34.34 27.25
N ASP A 17 1.12 33.73 27.38
CA ASP A 17 1.54 32.59 26.56
C ASP A 17 0.54 31.42 26.64
N GLU A 18 -0.06 31.22 27.81
CA GLU A 18 -1.09 30.20 28.04
C GLU A 18 -2.35 30.47 27.23
N THR A 19 -2.75 31.73 27.07
CA THR A 19 -3.89 32.13 26.24
C THR A 19 -3.69 31.71 24.78
N PHE A 20 -2.49 31.95 24.24
CA PHE A 20 -2.17 31.59 22.85
C PHE A 20 -2.03 30.08 22.68
N ARG A 21 -1.30 29.39 23.57
CA ARG A 21 -1.18 27.93 23.53
C ARG A 21 -2.55 27.24 23.60
N SER A 22 -3.42 27.70 24.49
CA SER A 22 -4.77 27.15 24.63
C SER A 22 -5.65 27.41 23.39
N ALA A 23 -5.44 28.53 22.69
CA ALA A 23 -6.10 28.81 21.42
C ALA A 23 -5.59 27.89 20.31
N ASP A 24 -4.28 27.70 20.20
CA ASP A 24 -3.65 26.81 19.22
C ASP A 24 -4.10 25.35 19.44
N GLU A 25 -4.07 24.87 20.69
CA GLU A 25 -4.57 23.54 21.06
C GLU A 25 -6.04 23.34 20.64
N PHE A 26 -6.89 24.35 20.84
CA PHE A 26 -8.28 24.28 20.41
C PHE A 26 -8.38 24.13 18.89
N TYR A 27 -7.69 24.95 18.11
CA TYR A 27 -7.73 24.87 16.64
C TYR A 27 -7.13 23.56 16.11
N VAL A 28 -6.03 23.08 16.69
CA VAL A 28 -5.44 21.78 16.37
C VAL A 28 -6.42 20.65 16.70
N SER A 29 -7.12 20.72 17.85
CA SER A 29 -8.14 19.74 18.22
C SER A 29 -9.33 19.70 17.26
N CYS A 30 -9.67 20.82 16.60
CA CYS A 30 -10.69 20.85 15.56
C CYS A 30 -10.20 20.22 14.24
N LEU A 31 -8.91 20.33 13.94
CA LEU A 31 -8.30 19.76 12.73
C LEU A 31 -8.00 18.27 12.85
N GLN A 32 -7.68 17.79 14.05
CA GLN A 32 -7.27 16.40 14.27
C GLN A 32 -8.33 15.37 13.80
N PRO A 33 -9.65 15.53 14.05
CA PRO A 33 -10.66 14.66 13.47
C PRO A 33 -10.66 14.68 11.94
N LEU A 34 -10.49 15.84 11.32
CA LEU A 34 -10.42 15.95 9.86
C LEU A 34 -9.21 15.19 9.31
N TYR A 35 -8.03 15.35 9.94
CA TYR A 35 -6.84 14.59 9.57
C TYR A 35 -7.03 13.09 9.78
N SER A 36 -7.65 12.67 10.88
CA SER A 36 -7.93 11.24 11.12
C SER A 36 -8.83 10.63 10.06
N VAL A 37 -9.82 11.37 9.55
CA VAL A 37 -10.70 10.92 8.46
C VAL A 37 -9.96 10.91 7.12
N LEU A 38 -9.13 11.91 6.84
CA LEU A 38 -8.35 11.99 5.61
C LEU A 38 -7.30 10.88 5.50
N VAL A 39 -6.69 10.54 6.64
CA VAL A 39 -5.66 9.50 6.78
C VAL A 39 -6.31 8.13 6.80
N ASN A 40 -7.51 7.96 7.38
CA ASN A 40 -8.26 6.69 7.41
C ASN A 40 -7.40 5.48 7.84
N GLY A 41 -6.45 5.68 8.76
CA GLY A 41 -5.51 4.66 9.21
C GLY A 41 -4.22 4.50 8.37
N ASP A 42 -4.06 5.29 7.31
CA ASP A 42 -2.86 5.41 6.46
C ASP A 42 -2.08 6.69 6.79
N TYR A 43 -0.93 6.54 7.43
CA TYR A 43 -0.08 7.64 7.90
C TYR A 43 1.28 7.65 7.20
N GLY A 44 2.02 8.75 7.38
CA GLY A 44 3.39 8.89 6.90
C GLY A 44 3.60 10.15 6.09
N PHE A 45 4.61 10.12 5.24
CA PHE A 45 5.07 11.23 4.44
C PHE A 45 4.08 11.63 3.32
N LEU A 46 3.88 12.94 3.18
CA LEU A 46 3.14 13.58 2.09
C LEU A 46 4.02 13.74 0.83
N SER A 47 5.32 13.82 1.04
CA SER A 47 6.36 13.88 0.01
C SER A 47 7.62 13.18 0.53
N GLN A 48 8.43 12.62 -0.37
CA GLN A 48 9.69 12.00 -0.01
C GLN A 48 10.54 12.95 0.88
N PRO A 49 10.98 12.50 2.07
CA PRO A 49 11.79 13.34 2.94
C PRO A 49 13.17 13.58 2.31
N VAL A 50 13.67 14.81 2.45
CA VAL A 50 15.06 15.13 2.14
C VAL A 50 15.87 14.84 3.38
N PHE A 51 16.82 13.92 3.32
CA PHE A 51 17.66 13.59 4.47
C PHE A 51 19.13 13.50 4.03
N ARG A 52 19.93 14.48 4.44
CA ARG A 52 21.38 14.50 4.25
C ARG A 52 22.08 14.47 5.60
N TYR A 53 23.12 13.68 5.68
CA TYR A 53 23.78 13.39 6.94
C TYR A 53 25.26 13.06 6.77
N GLU A 54 25.98 13.20 7.87
CA GLU A 54 27.35 12.74 8.09
C GLU A 54 27.31 11.68 9.19
N THR A 55 28.01 10.56 8.99
CA THR A 55 28.10 9.49 9.98
C THR A 55 29.54 9.20 10.33
N THR A 56 29.76 8.85 11.59
CA THR A 56 30.95 8.19 12.09
C THR A 56 30.55 6.80 12.61
N GLU A 57 31.47 6.05 13.21
CA GLU A 57 31.13 4.76 13.84
C GLU A 57 30.15 4.90 15.00
N THR A 58 30.18 6.04 15.72
CA THR A 58 29.43 6.24 16.97
C THR A 58 28.38 7.35 16.91
N ASP A 59 28.43 8.22 15.92
CA ASP A 59 27.62 9.44 15.89
C ASP A 59 27.08 9.75 14.48
N LEU A 60 25.85 10.26 14.45
CA LEU A 60 25.13 10.78 13.28
C LEU A 60 24.93 12.29 13.44
N SER A 61 25.27 13.05 12.40
CA SER A 61 25.02 14.49 12.34
C SER A 61 24.25 14.82 11.08
N VAL A 62 23.12 15.50 11.23
CA VAL A 62 22.24 15.86 10.10
C VAL A 62 22.70 17.18 9.50
N THR A 63 22.80 17.25 8.17
CA THR A 63 23.14 18.46 7.44
C THR A 63 21.91 19.16 6.87
N GLU A 64 20.95 18.39 6.37
CA GLU A 64 19.67 18.87 5.85
C GLU A 64 18.58 17.85 6.16
N PHE A 65 17.44 18.31 6.67
CA PHE A 65 16.27 17.46 6.88
C PHE A 65 14.97 18.20 6.59
N GLU A 66 14.26 17.75 5.57
CA GLU A 66 12.91 18.20 5.27
C GLU A 66 11.92 17.04 5.42
N ALA A 67 10.90 17.25 6.25
CA ALA A 67 9.90 16.24 6.54
C ALA A 67 8.51 16.87 6.58
N ASN A 68 7.65 16.44 5.65
CA ASN A 68 6.22 16.74 5.64
C ASN A 68 5.46 15.43 5.76
N ALA A 69 4.89 15.17 6.94
CA ALA A 69 4.25 13.90 7.25
C ALA A 69 3.04 14.08 8.18
N ILE A 70 2.14 13.10 8.17
CA ILE A 70 1.08 12.97 9.18
C ILE A 70 1.41 11.74 10.02
N THR A 71 1.42 11.91 11.34
CA THR A 71 1.65 10.82 12.29
C THR A 71 0.42 9.90 12.38
N TYR A 72 0.58 8.72 12.97
CA TYR A 72 -0.54 7.80 13.18
C TYR A 72 -1.65 8.38 14.07
N SER A 73 -1.29 9.23 15.05
CA SER A 73 -2.23 9.98 15.89
C SER A 73 -2.93 11.16 15.18
N GLY A 74 -2.53 11.47 13.93
CA GLY A 74 -3.06 12.58 13.16
C GLY A 74 -2.39 13.94 13.40
N LYS A 75 -1.22 13.97 14.06
CA LYS A 75 -0.42 15.20 14.18
C LYS A 75 0.32 15.48 12.87
N LEU A 76 0.42 16.75 12.49
CA LEU A 76 1.20 17.19 11.33
C LEU A 76 2.67 17.39 11.72
N ILE A 77 3.59 16.74 11.02
CA ILE A 77 5.02 17.03 11.03
C ILE A 77 5.31 17.90 9.80
N GLN A 78 5.81 19.10 10.06
CA GLN A 78 6.31 20.03 9.05
C GLN A 78 7.63 20.57 9.58
N LEU A 79 8.71 19.94 9.15
CA LEU A 79 10.08 20.26 9.52
C LEU A 79 10.83 20.68 8.26
N SER A 80 11.50 21.82 8.33
CA SER A 80 12.55 22.22 7.40
C SER A 80 13.76 22.62 8.25
N PHE A 81 14.83 21.86 8.11
CA PHE A 81 16.05 22.01 8.88
C PHE A 81 17.25 22.05 7.93
N ASN A 82 18.09 23.07 8.13
CA ASN A 82 19.41 23.18 7.55
C ASN A 82 20.41 23.48 8.68
N ARG A 83 21.56 22.79 8.69
CA ARG A 83 22.63 22.97 9.69
C ARG A 83 23.15 24.41 9.74
N GLU A 84 23.08 25.16 8.65
CA GLU A 84 23.47 26.57 8.63
C GLU A 84 22.55 27.46 9.48
N GLU A 85 21.29 27.04 9.67
CA GLU A 85 20.27 27.82 10.37
C GLU A 85 20.14 27.43 11.85
N ARG A 86 20.41 26.16 12.20
CA ARG A 86 20.26 25.65 13.58
C ARG A 86 21.28 24.56 13.91
N ASN A 87 21.78 24.57 15.14
CA ASN A 87 22.58 23.47 15.70
C ASN A 87 21.69 22.35 16.28
N LEU A 88 20.76 21.82 15.47
CA LEU A 88 19.92 20.67 15.84
C LEU A 88 20.47 19.38 15.23
N PHE A 89 20.11 18.24 15.83
CA PHE A 89 20.44 16.89 15.34
C PHE A 89 21.94 16.64 15.05
N GLN A 90 22.81 17.19 15.89
CA GLN A 90 24.27 16.98 15.81
C GLN A 90 24.72 15.94 16.83
N ASN A 91 25.69 15.11 16.45
CA ASN A 91 26.29 14.08 17.32
C ASN A 91 25.24 13.16 17.98
N VAL A 92 24.21 12.77 17.23
CA VAL A 92 23.22 11.81 17.67
C VAL A 92 23.91 10.46 17.82
N ARG A 93 23.96 9.95 19.05
CA ARG A 93 24.63 8.70 19.38
C ARG A 93 23.98 7.53 18.66
N LEU A 94 24.79 6.79 17.91
CA LEU A 94 24.41 5.51 17.31
C LEU A 94 24.70 4.36 18.29
N PRO A 95 23.84 3.35 18.36
CA PRO A 95 24.06 2.19 19.22
C PRO A 95 25.29 1.41 18.77
N ASN A 96 26.03 0.85 19.72
CA ASN A 96 27.17 -0.03 19.43
C ASN A 96 26.67 -1.43 19.05
N THR A 97 26.21 -1.58 17.82
CA THR A 97 25.63 -2.80 17.25
C THR A 97 25.83 -2.82 15.74
N THR A 98 25.62 -3.98 15.13
CA THR A 98 25.57 -4.16 13.66
C THR A 98 24.16 -4.39 13.15
N GLU A 99 23.18 -4.45 14.04
CA GLU A 99 21.77 -4.59 13.69
C GLU A 99 21.27 -3.35 12.93
N PRO A 100 20.37 -3.50 11.94
CA PRO A 100 19.72 -2.36 11.31
C PRO A 100 19.02 -1.44 12.33
N ILE A 101 19.13 -0.14 12.09
CA ILE A 101 18.48 0.89 12.90
C ILE A 101 17.48 1.67 12.05
N ILE A 102 16.37 2.05 12.68
CA ILE A 102 15.35 2.92 12.09
C ILE A 102 15.43 4.28 12.78
N LEU A 103 15.46 5.33 11.95
CA LEU A 103 15.42 6.71 12.40
C LEU A 103 13.98 7.22 12.35
N PHE A 104 13.54 7.83 13.45
CA PHE A 104 12.21 8.40 13.58
C PHE A 104 12.29 9.90 13.83
N ILE A 105 11.33 10.61 13.27
CA ILE A 105 11.04 11.99 13.64
C ILE A 105 9.85 11.99 14.61
N ASP A 106 10.06 12.51 15.80
CA ASP A 106 9.10 12.46 16.91
C ASP A 106 8.51 13.84 17.22
N LYS A 107 7.19 13.89 17.34
CA LYS A 107 6.39 15.06 17.74
C LYS A 107 5.52 14.78 18.98
N THR A 108 5.99 13.89 19.85
CA THR A 108 5.31 13.59 21.13
C THR A 108 5.26 14.84 22.04
N SER A 109 6.34 15.63 22.03
CA SER A 109 6.44 16.86 22.82
C SER A 109 5.60 17.99 22.23
N ASP A 110 4.74 18.60 23.05
CA ASP A 110 4.04 19.85 22.70
C ASP A 110 4.91 21.09 22.99
N LYS A 111 6.18 20.90 23.35
CA LYS A 111 7.11 22.01 23.58
C LYS A 111 7.48 22.67 22.27
N THR A 112 7.81 23.95 22.39
CA THR A 112 8.37 24.73 21.30
C THR A 112 9.79 25.17 21.61
N VAL A 113 10.61 25.23 20.57
CA VAL A 113 11.99 25.72 20.62
C VAL A 113 12.07 27.05 19.90
N LYS A 114 12.86 27.99 20.44
CA LYS A 114 13.09 29.28 19.80
C LYS A 114 13.96 29.09 18.55
N ILE A 115 13.63 29.82 17.51
CA ILE A 115 14.44 29.88 16.29
C ILE A 115 15.46 31.00 16.49
N GLU A 116 16.73 30.64 16.64
CA GLU A 116 17.84 31.59 16.72
C GLU A 116 18.21 32.08 15.31
N ASN A 117 17.31 32.85 14.69
CA ASN A 117 17.59 33.47 13.40
C ASN A 117 18.22 34.85 13.60
N ASN A 118 19.50 34.98 13.27
CA ASN A 118 20.26 36.24 13.40
C ASN A 118 19.75 37.38 12.51
N ASN A 119 18.80 37.12 11.61
CA ASN A 119 18.32 38.04 10.58
C ASN A 119 16.85 38.50 10.73
N THR A 120 16.17 38.16 11.83
CA THR A 120 14.76 38.56 12.04
C THR A 120 14.57 39.26 13.38
N ASP A 121 13.97 40.46 13.36
CA ASP A 121 13.64 41.25 14.57
C ASP A 121 12.57 40.62 15.47
N VAL A 122 11.88 39.58 14.99
CA VAL A 122 10.78 38.91 15.69
C VAL A 122 11.24 37.54 16.21
N PRO A 123 11.04 37.24 17.51
CA PRO A 123 11.36 35.93 18.05
C PRO A 123 10.32 34.89 17.60
N TYR A 124 10.73 33.99 16.70
CA TYR A 124 9.89 32.86 16.26
C TYR A 124 10.15 31.61 17.09
N CYS A 125 9.16 30.72 17.15
CA CYS A 125 9.27 29.39 17.76
C CYS A 125 8.83 28.32 16.76
N ASP A 126 9.39 27.13 16.91
CA ASP A 126 9.06 25.94 16.13
C ASP A 126 8.71 24.79 17.07
N ALA A 127 8.14 23.71 16.56
CA ALA A 127 7.93 22.49 17.35
C ALA A 127 9.28 21.86 17.75
N ASP A 128 9.35 21.33 18.97
CA ASP A 128 10.51 20.62 19.49
C ASP A 128 10.59 19.19 18.93
N TYR A 129 10.95 19.10 17.65
CA TYR A 129 11.13 17.82 16.97
C TYR A 129 12.35 17.07 17.49
N GLN A 130 12.21 15.76 17.73
CA GLN A 130 13.28 14.90 18.21
C GLN A 130 13.62 13.83 17.18
N LEU A 131 14.91 13.58 16.97
CA LEU A 131 15.39 12.47 16.14
C LEU A 131 15.67 11.28 17.05
N LEU A 132 14.92 10.21 16.88
CA LEU A 132 15.07 8.99 17.66
C LEU A 132 15.77 7.93 16.83
N VAL A 133 16.74 7.26 17.45
CA VAL A 133 17.43 6.08 16.89
C VAL A 133 16.92 4.85 17.62
N LYS A 134 16.39 3.88 16.87
CA LYS A 134 15.82 2.64 17.42
C LYS A 134 16.30 1.43 16.66
N LEU A 135 16.55 0.33 17.35
CA LEU A 135 16.84 -0.95 16.71
C LEU A 135 15.60 -1.47 16.00
N GLU A 136 15.78 -2.14 14.86
CA GLU A 136 14.67 -2.73 14.11
C GLU A 136 13.95 -3.83 14.93
N SER A 137 14.68 -4.61 15.72
CA SER A 137 14.14 -5.64 16.63
C SER A 137 13.33 -5.10 17.80
N GLU A 138 13.46 -3.81 18.15
CA GLU A 138 12.66 -3.22 19.23
C GLU A 138 11.18 -3.09 18.84
N HIS A 139 10.85 -3.17 17.55
CA HIS A 139 9.51 -2.93 17.03
C HIS A 139 8.87 -1.65 17.61
N TYR A 140 9.69 -0.59 17.72
CA TYR A 140 9.28 0.66 18.34
C TYR A 140 8.01 1.19 17.68
N SER A 141 7.02 1.51 18.51
CA SER A 141 5.72 1.99 18.07
C SER A 141 5.31 3.17 18.94
N ASN A 142 5.41 4.37 18.38
CA ASN A 142 4.90 5.59 18.97
C ASN A 142 3.99 6.26 17.93
N PRO A 143 2.72 6.54 18.26
CA PRO A 143 1.77 7.09 17.30
C PRO A 143 2.08 8.53 16.87
N ASP A 144 2.95 9.24 17.60
CA ASP A 144 3.40 10.61 17.31
C ASP A 144 4.77 10.65 16.60
N ALA A 145 5.35 9.49 16.31
CA ALA A 145 6.63 9.37 15.61
C ALA A 145 6.45 8.73 14.22
N VAL A 146 7.22 9.19 13.24
CA VAL A 146 7.20 8.65 11.87
C VAL A 146 8.61 8.17 11.49
N PRO A 147 8.78 6.91 11.09
CA PRO A 147 10.07 6.42 10.63
C PRO A 147 10.39 6.98 9.25
N PHE A 148 11.61 7.45 9.04
CA PHE A 148 11.98 8.16 7.81
C PHE A 148 13.20 7.60 7.10
N ALA A 149 14.07 6.88 7.82
CA ALA A 149 15.24 6.24 7.24
C ALA A 149 15.59 4.97 7.99
N ARG A 150 16.26 4.05 7.29
CA ARG A 150 16.89 2.85 7.84
C ARG A 150 18.38 2.90 7.56
N LEU A 151 19.21 2.69 8.58
CA LEU A 151 20.65 2.54 8.42
C LEU A 151 21.04 1.08 8.67
N ILE A 152 21.94 0.59 7.83
CA ILE A 152 22.50 -0.77 7.91
C ILE A 152 24.01 -0.68 8.07
N TYR A 153 24.56 -1.61 8.86
CA TYR A 153 25.99 -1.70 9.09
C TYR A 153 26.64 -2.66 8.07
N ARG A 154 27.51 -2.14 7.19
CA ARG A 154 28.28 -2.97 6.23
C ARG A 154 29.78 -2.78 6.39
N HIS A 155 30.25 -1.58 6.11
CA HIS A 155 31.64 -1.14 6.31
C HIS A 155 31.66 0.18 7.09
N GLY A 156 30.73 0.29 8.04
CA GLY A 156 30.25 1.54 8.62
C GLY A 156 28.74 1.68 8.41
N TRP A 157 28.15 2.64 9.11
CA TRP A 157 26.73 2.98 8.98
C TRP A 157 26.46 3.60 7.62
N SER A 158 25.46 3.08 6.93
CA SER A 158 25.03 3.61 5.63
C SER A 158 23.53 3.48 5.50
N MET A 159 22.90 4.41 4.79
CA MET A 159 21.47 4.36 4.53
C MET A 159 21.13 3.20 3.61
N ASP A 160 20.11 2.44 3.99
CA ASP A 160 19.53 1.42 3.12
C ASP A 160 18.73 2.09 2.00
N SER A 161 19.27 2.03 0.78
CA SER A 161 18.63 2.61 -0.40
C SER A 161 17.34 1.90 -0.81
N SER A 162 17.09 0.69 -0.30
CA SER A 162 15.87 -0.07 -0.58
C SER A 162 14.73 0.30 0.38
N TYR A 163 15.02 0.97 1.49
CA TYR A 163 14.03 1.36 2.48
C TYR A 163 13.07 2.41 1.90
N ILE A 164 11.77 2.19 2.14
CA ILE A 164 10.71 3.11 1.77
C ILE A 164 10.02 3.54 3.05
N ALA A 165 10.14 4.82 3.39
CA ALA A 165 9.41 5.39 4.52
C ALA A 165 7.89 5.31 4.29
N PRO A 166 7.08 5.15 5.35
CA PRO A 166 5.62 5.17 5.25
C PRO A 166 5.15 6.45 4.60
N CYS A 167 4.19 6.35 3.69
CA CYS A 167 3.66 7.50 2.99
C CYS A 167 2.17 7.35 2.73
N VAL A 168 1.49 8.49 2.64
CA VAL A 168 0.02 8.53 2.49
C VAL A 168 -0.44 8.15 1.08
N SER A 169 0.46 8.18 0.10
CA SER A 169 0.17 7.77 -1.28
C SER A 169 1.41 7.27 -2.00
N LEU A 170 1.24 6.48 -3.07
CA LEU A 170 2.37 6.03 -3.90
C LEU A 170 3.09 7.23 -4.54
N LYS A 171 2.36 8.30 -4.89
CA LYS A 171 2.94 9.53 -5.49
C LYS A 171 3.95 10.22 -4.59
N ALA A 172 3.85 10.06 -3.28
CA ALA A 172 4.81 10.62 -2.34
C ALA A 172 6.23 10.04 -2.52
N ASN A 173 6.37 8.86 -3.14
CA ASN A 173 7.66 8.23 -3.42
C ASN A 173 7.73 7.69 -4.86
N GLY A 174 8.61 8.26 -5.68
CA GLY A 174 8.73 7.89 -7.09
C GLY A 174 9.08 6.41 -7.35
N THR A 175 9.72 5.72 -6.39
CA THR A 175 9.99 4.27 -6.50
C THR A 175 8.70 3.47 -6.40
N LEU A 176 7.75 3.86 -5.54
CA LEU A 176 6.47 3.18 -5.41
C LEU A 176 5.61 3.28 -6.67
N LEU A 177 5.58 4.45 -7.32
CA LEU A 177 4.89 4.62 -8.60
C LEU A 177 5.50 3.71 -9.69
N ARG A 178 6.82 3.59 -9.72
CA ARG A 178 7.50 2.65 -10.62
C ARG A 178 7.13 1.20 -10.30
N SER A 179 7.14 0.80 -9.03
CA SER A 179 6.74 -0.55 -8.61
C SER A 179 5.29 -0.87 -8.97
N ALA A 180 4.36 0.08 -8.83
CA ALA A 180 2.98 -0.10 -9.27
C ALA A 180 2.89 -0.31 -10.80
N SER A 181 3.69 0.45 -11.56
CA SER A 181 3.76 0.30 -13.02
C SER A 181 4.37 -1.05 -13.42
N SER A 182 5.44 -1.48 -12.74
CA SER A 182 6.03 -2.81 -12.91
C SER A 182 5.03 -3.92 -12.58
N TYR A 183 4.25 -3.77 -11.52
CA TYR A 183 3.24 -4.74 -11.15
C TYR A 183 2.13 -4.88 -12.22
N VAL A 184 1.71 -3.77 -12.82
CA VAL A 184 0.77 -3.80 -13.97
C VAL A 184 1.34 -4.60 -15.15
N VAL A 185 2.65 -4.50 -15.43
CA VAL A 185 3.31 -5.29 -16.48
C VAL A 185 3.26 -6.79 -16.17
N GLU A 186 3.46 -7.18 -14.92
CA GLU A 186 3.34 -8.59 -14.49
C GLU A 186 1.90 -9.09 -14.62
N LEU A 187 0.91 -8.31 -14.18
CA LEU A 187 -0.51 -8.64 -14.34
C LEU A 187 -0.91 -8.80 -15.81
N ASP A 188 -0.49 -7.89 -16.69
CA ASP A 188 -0.73 -7.99 -18.13
C ASP A 188 -0.09 -9.25 -18.73
N SER A 189 1.05 -9.68 -18.20
CA SER A 189 1.74 -10.90 -18.61
C SER A 189 0.97 -12.15 -18.20
N ILE A 190 0.45 -12.20 -16.97
CA ILE A 190 -0.47 -13.27 -16.52
C ILE A 190 -1.72 -13.29 -17.40
N ILE A 191 -2.36 -12.15 -17.63
CA ILE A 191 -3.58 -12.05 -18.45
C ILE A 191 -3.33 -12.61 -19.86
N LYS A 192 -2.19 -12.28 -20.48
CA LYS A 192 -1.80 -12.81 -21.80
C LYS A 192 -1.59 -14.32 -21.75
N SER A 193 -0.87 -14.81 -20.73
CA SER A 193 -0.63 -16.24 -20.51
C SER A 193 -1.96 -17.01 -20.40
N LEU A 194 -2.85 -16.57 -19.52
CA LEU A 194 -4.18 -17.18 -19.32
C LEU A 194 -5.03 -17.15 -20.60
N LYS A 195 -5.06 -16.04 -21.33
CA LYS A 195 -5.79 -15.95 -22.62
C LYS A 195 -5.24 -16.91 -23.66
N SER A 196 -3.93 -17.11 -23.72
CA SER A 196 -3.30 -18.05 -24.65
C SER A 196 -3.63 -19.51 -24.32
N ALA A 197 -3.98 -19.80 -23.07
CA ALA A 197 -4.34 -21.11 -22.59
C ALA A 197 -5.87 -21.32 -22.51
N ALA A 198 -6.70 -20.44 -23.10
CA ALA A 198 -8.15 -20.54 -22.99
C ALA A 198 -8.73 -21.84 -23.56
N ASP A 199 -8.05 -22.50 -24.50
CA ASP A 199 -8.51 -23.76 -25.09
C ASP A 199 -8.11 -25.01 -24.27
N THR A 200 -7.68 -24.84 -23.01
CA THR A 200 -7.32 -25.93 -22.08
C THR A 200 -8.50 -26.41 -21.24
N ASP A 201 -8.33 -27.52 -20.52
CA ASP A 201 -9.33 -28.04 -19.57
C ASP A 201 -9.64 -27.04 -18.45
N GLN A 202 -8.69 -26.17 -18.12
CA GLN A 202 -8.79 -25.14 -17.07
C GLN A 202 -9.53 -23.87 -17.54
N TYR A 203 -10.40 -23.98 -18.56
CA TYR A 203 -11.19 -22.86 -19.10
C TYR A 203 -11.98 -22.10 -18.02
N VAL A 204 -12.60 -22.82 -17.08
CA VAL A 204 -13.43 -22.21 -16.03
C VAL A 204 -12.58 -21.36 -15.09
N MET A 205 -11.43 -21.88 -14.66
CA MET A 205 -10.44 -21.11 -13.90
C MET A 205 -9.99 -19.85 -14.63
N ILE A 206 -9.60 -19.98 -15.89
CA ILE A 206 -9.13 -18.86 -16.72
C ILE A 206 -10.21 -17.77 -16.79
N MET A 207 -11.45 -18.15 -17.14
CA MET A 207 -12.55 -17.20 -17.30
C MET A 207 -12.98 -16.56 -15.97
N SER A 208 -12.73 -17.22 -14.84
CA SER A 208 -12.99 -16.68 -13.51
C SER A 208 -11.94 -15.66 -13.06
N LEU A 209 -10.67 -15.85 -13.43
CA LEU A 209 -9.56 -14.98 -13.03
C LEU A 209 -9.44 -13.72 -13.89
N LEU A 210 -9.73 -13.80 -15.19
CA LEU A 210 -9.53 -12.70 -16.14
C LEU A 210 -10.24 -11.39 -15.74
N PRO A 211 -11.51 -11.38 -15.29
CA PRO A 211 -12.18 -10.15 -14.87
C PRO A 211 -11.52 -9.51 -13.65
N LEU A 212 -11.09 -10.30 -12.68
CA LEU A 212 -10.40 -9.82 -11.48
C LEU A 212 -9.08 -9.15 -11.86
N LEU A 213 -8.22 -9.85 -12.59
CA LEU A 213 -6.91 -9.32 -13.01
C LEU A 213 -7.07 -8.03 -13.83
N SER A 214 -8.03 -8.01 -14.76
CA SER A 214 -8.30 -6.83 -15.58
C SER A 214 -8.81 -5.64 -14.75
N ARG A 215 -9.66 -5.90 -13.74
CA ARG A 215 -10.12 -4.86 -12.80
C ARG A 215 -8.94 -4.30 -12.02
N THR A 216 -8.09 -5.15 -11.47
CA THR A 216 -6.91 -4.73 -10.70
C THR A 216 -5.96 -3.87 -11.55
N VAL A 217 -5.69 -4.26 -12.80
CA VAL A 217 -4.90 -3.45 -13.74
C VAL A 217 -5.52 -2.06 -13.94
N ILE A 218 -6.83 -1.99 -14.22
CA ILE A 218 -7.54 -0.72 -14.44
C ILE A 218 -7.46 0.17 -13.19
N GLU A 219 -7.65 -0.42 -12.01
CA GLU A 219 -7.63 0.30 -10.75
C GLU A 219 -6.26 0.91 -10.47
N ILE A 220 -5.18 0.13 -10.63
CA ILE A 220 -3.82 0.63 -10.43
C ILE A 220 -3.47 1.71 -11.45
N GLN A 221 -3.81 1.52 -12.72
CA GLN A 221 -3.53 2.51 -13.77
C GLN A 221 -4.27 3.84 -13.53
N LYS A 222 -5.49 3.81 -13.01
CA LYS A 222 -6.31 5.02 -12.82
C LYS A 222 -6.07 5.71 -11.48
N GLU A 223 -5.77 4.96 -10.43
CA GLU A 223 -5.74 5.47 -9.06
C GLU A 223 -4.34 5.51 -8.43
N SER A 224 -3.28 5.06 -9.14
CA SER A 224 -1.90 5.00 -8.59
C SER A 224 -1.44 6.28 -7.90
N ASP A 225 -1.82 7.46 -8.40
CA ASP A 225 -1.44 8.76 -7.81
C ASP A 225 -1.98 8.98 -6.39
N LYS A 226 -3.12 8.38 -6.05
CA LYS A 226 -3.82 8.52 -4.76
C LYS A 226 -3.83 7.24 -3.93
N MET A 227 -3.50 6.12 -4.56
CA MET A 227 -3.42 4.81 -3.92
C MET A 227 -2.41 4.84 -2.77
N THR A 228 -2.70 4.16 -1.67
CA THR A 228 -1.76 4.02 -0.56
C THR A 228 -0.89 2.77 -0.75
N PRO A 229 0.32 2.71 -0.16
CA PRO A 229 1.16 1.51 -0.24
C PRO A 229 0.44 0.27 0.29
N ARG A 230 -0.34 0.42 1.37
CA ARG A 230 -1.18 -0.63 1.92
C ARG A 230 -2.19 -1.14 0.89
N HIS A 231 -2.90 -0.25 0.21
CA HIS A 231 -3.89 -0.65 -0.80
C HIS A 231 -3.26 -1.42 -1.96
N LEU A 232 -2.09 -0.98 -2.45
CA LEU A 232 -1.36 -1.71 -3.50
C LEU A 232 -1.00 -3.13 -3.05
N ILE A 233 -0.47 -3.28 -1.83
CA ILE A 233 -0.14 -4.59 -1.26
C ILE A 233 -1.39 -5.46 -1.11
N THR A 234 -2.50 -4.89 -0.65
CA THR A 234 -3.79 -5.61 -0.57
C THR A 234 -4.21 -6.13 -1.94
N LEU A 235 -4.14 -5.31 -2.99
CA LEU A 235 -4.45 -5.75 -4.35
C LEU A 235 -3.52 -6.89 -4.81
N MET A 236 -2.24 -6.85 -4.45
CA MET A 236 -1.29 -7.93 -4.74
C MET A 236 -1.68 -9.23 -4.02
N GLN A 237 -2.03 -9.14 -2.74
CA GLN A 237 -2.49 -10.27 -1.95
C GLN A 237 -3.82 -10.85 -2.47
N GLU A 238 -4.77 -10.00 -2.85
CA GLU A 238 -6.06 -10.42 -3.44
C GLU A 238 -5.86 -11.21 -4.74
N VAL A 239 -4.96 -10.75 -5.62
CA VAL A 239 -4.65 -11.44 -6.88
C VAL A 239 -4.06 -12.82 -6.61
N ILE A 240 -3.05 -12.90 -5.75
CA ILE A 240 -2.39 -14.17 -5.42
C ILE A 240 -3.37 -15.13 -4.74
N GLN A 241 -4.14 -14.64 -3.77
CA GLN A 241 -5.16 -15.45 -3.07
C GLN A 241 -6.21 -15.99 -4.03
N SER A 242 -6.66 -15.18 -4.99
CA SER A 242 -7.67 -15.63 -5.96
C SER A 242 -7.12 -16.72 -6.87
N ILE A 243 -5.85 -16.63 -7.28
CA ILE A 243 -5.19 -17.68 -8.05
C ILE A 243 -5.09 -18.97 -7.23
N LEU A 244 -4.68 -18.88 -5.95
CA LEU A 244 -4.63 -20.02 -5.03
C LEU A 244 -6.01 -20.69 -4.89
N CYS A 245 -7.05 -19.92 -4.55
CA CYS A 245 -8.41 -20.43 -4.35
C CYS A 245 -8.94 -21.17 -5.58
N VAL A 246 -8.76 -20.62 -6.78
CA VAL A 246 -9.29 -21.23 -8.00
C VAL A 246 -8.49 -22.47 -8.40
N ALA A 247 -7.17 -22.46 -8.16
CA ALA A 247 -6.32 -23.63 -8.41
C ALA A 247 -6.62 -24.80 -7.46
N GLU A 248 -7.06 -24.56 -6.23
CA GLU A 248 -7.48 -25.63 -5.30
C GLU A 248 -8.74 -26.36 -5.75
N ILE A 249 -9.60 -25.70 -6.53
CA ILE A 249 -10.85 -26.27 -7.04
C ILE A 249 -10.60 -27.11 -8.30
N GLU A 250 -9.60 -26.74 -9.10
CA GLU A 250 -9.27 -27.40 -10.36
C GLU A 250 -8.30 -28.58 -10.16
N THR A 251 -8.60 -29.70 -10.80
CA THR A 251 -7.69 -30.86 -10.77
C THR A 251 -6.50 -30.65 -11.71
N GLY A 252 -5.30 -30.94 -11.22
CA GLY A 252 -4.08 -30.97 -12.04
C GLY A 252 -3.33 -29.64 -12.17
N VAL A 253 -3.80 -28.58 -11.52
CA VAL A 253 -3.07 -27.30 -11.48
C VAL A 253 -2.01 -27.33 -10.37
N VAL A 254 -0.77 -26.99 -10.72
CA VAL A 254 0.32 -26.87 -9.74
C VAL A 254 0.72 -25.41 -9.62
N ILE A 255 0.63 -24.86 -8.41
CA ILE A 255 1.07 -23.51 -8.11
C ILE A 255 2.57 -23.51 -7.84
N PRO A 256 3.38 -22.77 -8.61
CA PRO A 256 4.79 -22.61 -8.29
C PRO A 256 4.96 -21.87 -6.96
N GLU A 257 5.88 -22.35 -6.12
CA GLU A 257 6.21 -21.75 -4.82
C GLU A 257 4.99 -21.47 -3.92
N GLN A 258 4.03 -22.40 -3.90
CA GLN A 258 2.76 -22.27 -3.17
C GLN A 258 2.92 -21.81 -1.71
N GLU A 259 3.89 -22.34 -0.97
CA GLU A 259 4.14 -21.93 0.42
C GLU A 259 4.50 -20.45 0.56
N ARG A 260 5.28 -19.89 -0.37
CA ARG A 260 5.61 -18.45 -0.38
C ARG A 260 4.40 -17.60 -0.74
N CYS A 261 3.57 -18.06 -1.69
CA CYS A 261 2.32 -17.40 -2.03
C CYS A 261 1.38 -17.33 -0.82
N VAL A 262 1.19 -18.44 -0.10
CA VAL A 262 0.37 -18.49 1.12
C VAL A 262 0.93 -17.58 2.20
N ALA A 263 2.24 -17.67 2.48
CA ALA A 263 2.89 -16.81 3.48
C ALA A 263 2.76 -15.31 3.15
N PHE A 264 2.83 -14.94 1.87
CA PHE A 264 2.64 -13.56 1.44
C PHE A 264 1.21 -13.07 1.65
N VAL A 265 0.20 -13.88 1.35
CA VAL A 265 -1.21 -13.51 1.58
C VAL A 265 -1.51 -13.38 3.07
N GLU A 266 -0.98 -14.26 3.91
CA GLU A 266 -1.19 -14.23 5.36
C GLU A 266 -0.38 -13.13 6.08
N SER A 267 0.60 -12.53 5.38
CA SER A 267 1.44 -11.49 5.95
C SER A 267 0.66 -10.19 6.22
N HIS A 268 0.98 -9.56 7.34
CA HIS A 268 0.34 -8.31 7.77
C HIS A 268 1.14 -7.11 7.29
N TYR A 269 0.44 -6.10 6.77
CA TYR A 269 1.07 -4.84 6.40
C TYR A 269 1.80 -4.21 7.59
N THR A 270 3.10 -4.03 7.45
CA THR A 270 3.95 -3.35 8.44
C THR A 270 4.66 -2.17 7.77
N PRO A 271 4.54 -0.93 8.32
CA PRO A 271 5.08 0.28 7.68
C PRO A 271 6.60 0.29 7.42
N TYR A 272 7.36 -0.58 8.09
CA TYR A 272 8.83 -0.66 7.95
C TYR A 272 9.30 -1.55 6.79
N VAL A 273 8.42 -2.36 6.22
CA VAL A 273 8.78 -3.39 5.21
C VAL A 273 8.03 -3.19 3.88
N ILE A 274 7.58 -1.98 3.61
CA ILE A 274 6.79 -1.63 2.40
C ILE A 274 7.50 -2.11 1.12
N SER A 275 8.79 -1.81 1.01
CA SER A 275 9.61 -2.20 -0.15
C SER A 275 9.68 -3.71 -0.31
N GLU A 276 9.91 -4.43 0.79
CA GLU A 276 10.02 -5.90 0.78
C GLU A 276 8.70 -6.55 0.34
N MET A 277 7.57 -6.13 0.92
CA MET A 277 6.25 -6.67 0.56
C MET A 277 5.90 -6.39 -0.90
N ILE A 278 6.16 -5.19 -1.41
CA ILE A 278 5.89 -4.86 -2.81
C ILE A 278 6.77 -5.67 -3.75
N ASN A 279 8.06 -5.78 -3.45
CA ASN A 279 8.98 -6.55 -4.29
C ASN A 279 8.64 -8.04 -4.29
N GLU A 280 8.24 -8.60 -3.15
CA GLU A 280 7.77 -9.98 -3.04
C GLU A 280 6.47 -10.19 -3.83
N GLY A 281 5.49 -9.28 -3.71
CA GLY A 281 4.25 -9.34 -4.48
C GLY A 281 4.48 -9.33 -6.00
N ILE A 282 5.42 -8.48 -6.47
CA ILE A 282 5.84 -8.46 -7.88
C ILE A 282 6.50 -9.78 -8.27
N ALA A 283 7.45 -10.27 -7.46
CA ALA A 283 8.19 -11.50 -7.74
C ALA A 283 7.29 -12.74 -7.79
N LEU A 284 6.37 -12.89 -6.84
CA LEU A 284 5.42 -14.00 -6.82
C LEU A 284 4.46 -13.93 -8.01
N THR A 285 3.99 -12.74 -8.36
CA THR A 285 3.14 -12.55 -9.54
C THR A 285 3.88 -12.90 -10.83
N HIS A 286 5.15 -12.53 -10.94
CA HIS A 286 6.00 -12.94 -12.06
C HIS A 286 6.11 -14.46 -12.18
N ILE A 287 6.37 -15.16 -11.07
CA ILE A 287 6.45 -16.62 -11.01
C ILE A 287 5.10 -17.27 -11.43
N LEU A 288 3.98 -16.66 -11.09
CA LEU A 288 2.63 -17.15 -11.45
C LEU A 288 2.29 -17.02 -12.95
N ILE A 289 3.09 -16.32 -13.76
CA ILE A 289 2.92 -16.30 -15.23
C ILE A 289 2.97 -17.71 -15.82
N ASP A 290 3.78 -18.58 -15.20
CA ASP A 290 4.06 -19.94 -15.63
C ASP A 290 2.99 -20.96 -15.23
N ILE A 291 1.94 -20.55 -14.51
CA ILE A 291 0.86 -21.45 -14.06
C ILE A 291 0.22 -22.24 -15.21
N THR A 292 0.11 -21.62 -16.39
CA THR A 292 -0.49 -22.21 -17.58
C THR A 292 0.29 -23.38 -18.16
N LYS A 293 1.58 -23.54 -17.80
CA LYS A 293 2.41 -24.68 -18.22
C LYS A 293 1.90 -26.01 -17.67
N THR A 294 1.08 -25.97 -16.62
CA THR A 294 0.53 -27.17 -15.95
C THR A 294 -0.85 -27.56 -16.47
N PHE A 295 -1.43 -26.77 -17.38
CA PHE A 295 -2.80 -26.98 -17.85
C PHE A 295 -2.91 -28.16 -18.81
N GLY A 296 -4.03 -28.89 -18.69
CA GLY A 296 -4.36 -30.06 -19.50
C GLY A 296 -4.88 -29.68 -20.89
N VAL A 297 -4.69 -30.59 -21.86
CA VAL A 297 -5.22 -30.41 -23.22
C VAL A 297 -6.71 -30.76 -23.22
N ARG A 298 -7.54 -29.81 -23.63
CA ARG A 298 -8.99 -30.01 -23.71
C ARG A 298 -9.36 -31.07 -24.74
N GLU A 299 -9.91 -32.20 -24.28
CA GLU A 299 -10.51 -33.18 -25.19
C GLU A 299 -11.78 -32.58 -25.80
N VAL A 300 -11.70 -32.21 -27.08
CA VAL A 300 -12.88 -31.83 -27.85
C VAL A 300 -13.70 -33.08 -28.11
N VAL A 301 -14.68 -33.35 -27.24
CA VAL A 301 -15.71 -34.34 -27.51
C VAL A 301 -16.51 -33.83 -28.70
N MET A 302 -16.21 -34.36 -29.89
CA MET A 302 -17.04 -34.12 -31.08
C MET A 302 -18.48 -34.51 -30.74
N PRO A 303 -19.48 -33.66 -31.02
CA PRO A 303 -20.86 -34.07 -30.86
C PRO A 303 -21.08 -35.35 -31.67
N GLU A 304 -21.57 -36.40 -31.02
CA GLU A 304 -21.97 -37.63 -31.72
C GLU A 304 -22.87 -37.23 -32.90
N PRO A 305 -22.62 -37.72 -34.11
CA PRO A 305 -23.45 -37.39 -35.26
C PRO A 305 -24.89 -37.75 -34.89
N GLU A 306 -25.79 -36.77 -34.97
CA GLU A 306 -27.23 -36.98 -34.77
C GLU A 306 -27.63 -38.18 -35.62
N VAL A 307 -27.94 -39.30 -34.96
CA VAL A 307 -28.46 -40.48 -35.63
C VAL A 307 -29.73 -40.02 -36.33
N GLU A 308 -29.69 -40.03 -37.66
CA GLU A 308 -30.79 -39.68 -38.54
C GLU A 308 -32.01 -40.50 -38.10
N ARG A 309 -32.93 -39.86 -37.35
CA ARG A 309 -34.18 -40.51 -36.94
C ARG A 309 -34.98 -40.71 -38.21
N VAL A 310 -34.90 -41.91 -38.77
CA VAL A 310 -35.76 -42.40 -39.86
C VAL A 310 -37.19 -42.21 -39.40
N ARG A 311 -37.87 -41.18 -39.96
CA ARG A 311 -39.28 -40.93 -39.71
C ARG A 311 -40.06 -42.12 -40.27
N PRO A 312 -40.93 -42.78 -39.49
CA PRO A 312 -41.76 -43.85 -40.04
C PRO A 312 -42.70 -43.27 -41.10
N GLN A 313 -42.81 -43.98 -42.22
CA GLN A 313 -43.69 -43.64 -43.34
C GLN A 313 -45.13 -43.41 -42.85
N ARG A 314 -45.68 -42.23 -43.19
CA ARG A 314 -47.11 -41.94 -43.01
C ARG A 314 -47.93 -42.98 -43.76
N ARG A 315 -48.68 -43.81 -43.03
CA ARG A 315 -49.75 -44.64 -43.59
C ARG A 315 -50.77 -43.74 -44.27
N ILE A 316 -50.88 -43.87 -45.58
CA ILE A 316 -52.04 -43.42 -46.35
C ILE A 316 -53.20 -44.30 -45.89
N VAL A 317 -54.15 -43.72 -45.15
CA VAL A 317 -55.45 -44.35 -44.89
C VAL A 317 -56.40 -43.83 -45.96
N GLY A 318 -56.87 -44.77 -46.77
CA GLY A 318 -57.73 -44.51 -47.91
C GLY A 318 -59.12 -43.99 -47.54
N ASN A 319 -59.61 -43.20 -48.47
CA ASN A 319 -60.99 -43.04 -48.92
C ASN A 319 -62.01 -44.06 -48.36
N THR A 320 -63.01 -43.58 -47.61
CA THR A 320 -64.39 -44.07 -47.71
C THR A 320 -65.35 -42.92 -47.41
N ASP A 321 -65.83 -42.34 -48.51
CA ASP A 321 -67.15 -41.76 -48.61
C ASP A 321 -68.22 -42.74 -48.11
N SER A 322 -69.34 -42.19 -47.62
CA SER A 322 -70.57 -42.85 -47.15
C SER A 322 -70.59 -43.35 -45.70
N ILE A 323 -71.39 -42.68 -44.85
CA ILE A 323 -72.55 -43.25 -44.13
C ILE A 323 -73.33 -42.13 -43.38
N ARG A 324 -74.61 -42.01 -43.77
CA ARG A 324 -75.83 -41.49 -43.06
C ARG A 324 -75.84 -40.07 -42.47
N LYS A 325 -76.62 -39.12 -42.99
CA LYS A 325 -78.11 -38.96 -42.94
C LYS A 325 -78.77 -39.00 -41.54
N LYS A 326 -79.25 -37.80 -41.15
CA LYS A 326 -80.57 -37.41 -40.59
C LYS A 326 -80.80 -37.36 -39.07
N HIS A 327 -81.63 -36.34 -38.75
CA HIS A 327 -82.32 -35.94 -37.51
C HIS A 327 -81.51 -34.98 -36.61
N HIS A 328 -81.95 -33.76 -36.27
CA HIS A 328 -83.26 -33.10 -36.39
C HIS A 328 -83.08 -31.58 -36.57
#